data_AF-X1HT29-F1
#
_entry.id   AF-X1HT29-F1
#
_cell.length_a   1.000
_cell.length_b   1.000
_cell.length_c   1.000
_cell.angle_alpha   90.00
_cell.angle_beta   90.00
_cell.angle_gamma   90.00
#
_symmetry.space_group_name_H-M   'P 1'
#
loop_
_entity.id
_entity.type
_entity.pdbx_description
1 polymer ?
#
loop_
_entity_poly.entity_id
_entity_poly.type
_entity_poly.pdbx_seq_one_letter_code
_entity_poly.pdbx_strand_id
1 'polypeptide(L)'
;MERRFFKAPQNKQIFFSPSADKISSLLEENMKIFGQYYFTVLNQPFREVRENCRKEVIQRVLKFSSKFDPNIEEKISSAPQYIIQTGHQPAFFHPGVWIKNIFLNELLKSPLLDRCLGINIILDNDICKDLNFSLPALSPTGNLKLEIVNFLSPTFVPNLPFEEYPCPSLELITKFNRDITRRLKPLESENKDILKNFKKF
;
A
#
# COMPACT_ATOMS: atom_id res chain seq x y z
N MET A 1 -7.69 30.49 4.81
CA MET A 1 -7.28 29.22 4.17
C MET A 1 -7.45 29.40 2.67
N GLU A 2 -6.37 29.51 1.91
CA GLU A 2 -6.46 29.69 0.45
C GLU A 2 -7.09 28.45 -0.19
N ARG A 3 -8.11 28.65 -1.04
CA ARG A 3 -8.68 27.56 -1.85
C ARG A 3 -7.66 27.17 -2.91
N ARG A 4 -7.11 25.96 -2.81
CA ARG A 4 -6.31 25.35 -3.87
C ARG A 4 -7.23 24.60 -4.83
N PHE A 5 -7.14 24.91 -6.11
CA PHE A 5 -7.87 24.20 -7.16
C PHE A 5 -7.00 23.05 -7.66
N PHE A 6 -7.40 21.83 -7.34
CA PHE A 6 -6.75 20.62 -7.87
C PHE A 6 -7.54 20.09 -9.07
N LYS A 7 -6.82 19.61 -10.08
CA LYS A 7 -7.41 18.89 -11.21
C LYS A 7 -7.24 17.39 -10.97
N ALA A 8 -8.32 16.63 -11.17
CA ALA A 8 -8.26 15.18 -11.09
C ALA A 8 -7.25 14.63 -12.11
N PRO A 9 -6.34 13.73 -11.72
CA PRO A 9 -5.39 13.10 -12.64
C PRO A 9 -6.10 12.37 -13.79
N GLN A 10 -5.52 12.46 -14.99
CA GLN A 10 -5.98 11.73 -16.17
C GLN A 10 -4.86 10.82 -16.70
N ASN A 11 -5.18 9.84 -17.54
CA ASN A 11 -4.18 9.04 -18.27
C ASN A 11 -3.06 8.45 -17.38
N LYS A 12 -3.42 7.79 -16.28
CA LYS A 12 -2.48 7.16 -15.31
C LYS A 12 -1.54 8.14 -14.60
N GLN A 13 -1.84 9.44 -14.64
CA GLN A 13 -1.17 10.42 -13.79
C GLN A 13 -1.46 10.11 -12.32
N ILE A 14 -0.47 10.39 -11.47
CA ILE A 14 -0.58 10.30 -10.02
C ILE A 14 -0.48 11.72 -9.47
N PHE A 15 -1.35 12.06 -8.53
CA PHE A 15 -1.31 13.35 -7.86
C PHE A 15 -0.55 13.24 -6.54
N PHE A 16 0.45 14.11 -6.37
CA PHE A 16 1.18 14.28 -5.12
C PHE A 16 0.95 15.69 -4.58
N SER A 17 0.54 15.76 -3.31
CA SER A 17 0.50 17.02 -2.57
C SER A 17 0.96 16.77 -1.14
N PRO A 18 2.06 17.40 -0.70
CA PRO A 18 2.97 18.26 -1.48
C PRO A 18 3.68 17.49 -2.62
N SER A 19 4.26 18.23 -3.56
CA SER A 19 4.98 17.64 -4.70
C SER A 19 6.17 16.80 -4.24
N ALA A 20 6.51 15.76 -5.00
CA ALA A 20 7.53 14.77 -4.63
C ALA A 20 8.94 15.37 -4.45
N ASP A 21 9.28 16.45 -5.17
CA ASP A 21 10.54 17.19 -5.00
C ASP A 21 10.70 17.82 -3.60
N LYS A 22 9.61 17.96 -2.84
CA LYS A 22 9.64 18.51 -1.48
C LYS A 22 9.94 17.48 -0.41
N ILE A 23 10.02 16.20 -0.74
CA ILE A 23 10.19 15.14 0.26
C ILE A 23 11.42 15.36 1.13
N SER A 24 12.58 15.68 0.54
CA SER A 24 13.80 15.95 1.30
C SER A 24 13.63 17.11 2.28
N SER A 25 13.03 18.23 1.85
CA SER A 25 12.77 19.37 2.73
C SER A 25 11.80 19.03 3.87
N LEU A 26 10.79 18.18 3.61
CA LEU A 26 9.83 17.76 4.62
C LEU A 26 10.46 16.83 5.66
N LEU A 27 11.41 15.99 5.26
CA LEU A 27 12.17 15.13 6.18
C LEU A 27 13.03 15.98 7.14
N GLU A 28 13.72 16.99 6.61
CA GLU A 28 14.52 17.91 7.40
C GLU A 28 13.67 18.76 8.35
N GLU A 29 12.52 19.25 7.87
CA GLU A 29 11.58 20.02 8.68
C GLU A 29 11.01 19.18 9.82
N ASN A 30 10.58 17.95 9.54
CA ASN A 30 10.11 17.01 10.57
C ASN A 30 11.19 16.76 11.63
N MET A 31 12.46 16.60 11.23
CA MET A 31 13.57 16.44 12.17
C MET A 31 13.73 17.66 13.08
N LYS A 32 13.62 18.88 12.53
CA LYS A 32 13.67 20.13 13.30
C LYS A 32 12.53 20.23 14.30
N ILE A 33 11.31 19.91 13.90
CA ILE A 33 10.12 19.93 14.77
C ILE A 33 10.34 19.05 16.00
N PHE A 34 10.75 17.78 15.81
CA PHE A 34 11.00 16.88 16.94
C PHE A 34 12.20 17.31 17.80
N GLY A 35 13.20 17.97 17.20
CA GLY A 35 14.36 18.51 17.93
C GLY A 35 14.00 19.66 18.88
N GLN A 36 12.87 20.34 18.66
CA GLN A 36 12.39 21.43 19.52
C GLN A 36 11.60 20.94 20.74
N TYR A 37 11.21 19.67 20.77
CA TYR A 37 10.41 19.14 21.88
C TYR A 37 11.28 18.90 23.12
N TYR A 38 10.95 19.63 24.19
CA TYR A 38 11.61 19.54 25.47
C TYR A 38 10.60 19.29 26.59
N PHE A 39 10.31 18.02 26.85
CA PHE A 39 9.45 17.55 27.93
C PHE A 39 9.83 16.12 28.34
N THR A 40 9.22 15.62 29.41
CA THR A 40 9.42 14.25 29.89
C THR A 40 8.16 13.40 29.74
N VAL A 41 8.35 12.09 29.57
CA VAL A 41 7.30 11.06 29.63
C VAL A 41 7.70 10.09 30.72
N LEU A 42 6.90 9.96 31.78
CA LEU A 42 7.23 9.11 32.94
C LEU A 42 8.65 9.39 33.51
N ASN A 43 9.00 10.68 33.64
CA ASN A 43 10.32 11.16 34.09
C ASN A 43 11.51 10.86 33.16
N GLN A 44 11.27 10.34 31.95
CA GLN A 44 12.31 10.16 30.94
C GLN A 44 12.27 11.32 29.93
N PRO A 45 13.41 11.89 29.50
CA PRO A 45 13.44 12.88 28.45
C PRO A 45 12.78 12.35 27.17
N PHE A 46 11.88 13.12 26.55
CA PHE A 46 11.17 12.71 25.33
C PHE A 46 12.12 12.22 24.22
N ARG A 47 13.28 12.86 24.09
CA ARG A 47 14.32 12.47 23.13
C ARG A 47 14.79 11.03 23.35
N GLU A 48 15.03 10.63 24.60
CA GLU A 48 15.47 9.27 24.93
C GLU A 48 14.37 8.25 24.67
N VAL A 49 13.13 8.57 25.09
CA VAL A 49 11.96 7.74 24.81
C VAL A 49 11.83 7.50 23.30
N ARG A 50 11.92 8.57 22.51
CA ARG A 50 11.81 8.49 21.05
C ARG A 50 12.91 7.66 20.40
N GLU A 51 14.17 7.81 20.83
CA GLU A 51 15.28 7.01 20.31
C GLU A 51 15.17 5.53 20.68
N ASN A 52 14.72 5.23 21.90
CA ASN A 52 14.49 3.86 22.34
C ASN A 52 13.34 3.21 21.56
N CYS A 53 12.19 3.89 21.43
CA CYS A 53 11.07 3.42 20.62
C CYS A 53 11.47 3.25 19.14
N ARG A 54 12.29 4.15 18.59
CA ARG A 54 12.78 4.04 17.21
C ARG A 54 13.55 2.73 16.99
N LYS A 55 14.45 2.37 17.90
CA LYS A 55 15.22 1.10 17.83
C LYS A 55 14.28 -0.10 17.90
N GLU A 56 13.31 -0.07 18.80
CA GLU A 56 12.34 -1.15 18.97
C GLU A 56 11.46 -1.34 17.72
N VAL A 57 10.97 -0.24 17.12
CA VAL A 57 10.19 -0.29 15.87
C VAL A 57 10.99 -0.94 14.76
N ILE A 58 12.26 -0.54 14.56
CA ILE A 58 13.12 -1.12 13.51
C ILE A 58 13.32 -2.61 13.74
N GLN A 59 13.63 -3.02 14.97
CA GLN A 59 13.80 -4.44 15.33
C GLN A 59 12.53 -5.26 15.08
N ARG A 60 11.36 -4.74 15.46
CA ARG A 60 10.07 -5.41 15.24
C ARG A 60 9.73 -5.53 13.76
N VAL A 61 9.97 -4.48 12.98
CA VAL A 61 9.75 -4.47 11.52
C VAL A 61 10.64 -5.48 10.83
N LEU A 62 11.93 -5.54 11.19
CA LEU A 62 12.86 -6.53 10.65
C LEU A 62 12.42 -7.96 10.98
N LYS A 63 12.10 -8.23 12.25
CA LYS A 63 11.62 -9.54 12.70
C LYS A 63 10.34 -9.98 12.00
N PHE A 64 9.42 -9.06 11.71
CA PHE A 64 8.20 -9.38 10.99
C PHE A 64 8.48 -9.63 9.50
N SER A 65 9.26 -8.75 8.87
CA SER A 65 9.54 -8.79 7.43
C SER A 65 10.41 -9.98 7.03
N SER A 66 11.29 -10.45 7.94
CA SER A 66 12.15 -11.62 7.69
C SER A 66 11.37 -12.93 7.48
N LYS A 67 10.10 -12.98 7.90
CA LYS A 67 9.18 -14.10 7.59
C LYS A 67 8.91 -14.21 6.09
N PHE A 68 8.97 -13.11 5.35
CA PHE A 68 8.69 -13.04 3.92
C PHE A 68 9.98 -12.94 3.09
N ASP A 69 11.01 -12.28 3.63
CA ASP A 69 12.30 -12.10 2.98
C ASP A 69 13.44 -12.30 4.01
N PRO A 70 14.05 -13.49 4.09
CA PRO A 70 15.11 -13.78 5.05
C PRO A 70 16.32 -12.86 4.95
N ASN A 71 16.53 -12.21 3.80
CA ASN A 71 17.69 -11.34 3.53
C ASN A 71 17.33 -9.85 3.66
N ILE A 72 16.20 -9.50 4.27
CA ILE A 72 15.70 -8.12 4.34
C ILE A 72 16.69 -7.16 5.03
N GLU A 73 17.46 -7.64 6.01
CA GLU A 73 18.44 -6.84 6.73
C GLU A 73 19.57 -6.32 5.83
N GLU A 74 19.97 -7.09 4.82
CA GLU A 74 21.00 -6.70 3.84
C GLU A 74 20.50 -5.63 2.87
N LYS A 75 19.18 -5.51 2.73
CA LYS A 75 18.50 -4.63 1.77
C LYS A 75 18.14 -3.27 2.36
N ILE A 76 18.27 -3.09 3.67
CA ILE A 76 17.95 -1.84 4.34
C ILE A 76 19.17 -1.21 4.98
N SER A 77 19.14 0.11 5.19
CA SER A 77 20.18 0.81 5.93
C SER A 77 20.24 0.30 7.37
N SER A 78 21.44 -0.04 7.87
CA SER A 78 21.67 -0.50 9.26
C SER A 78 21.44 0.60 10.30
N ALA A 79 21.49 1.86 9.88
CA ALA A 79 21.27 3.03 10.73
C ALA A 79 20.48 4.10 9.96
N PRO A 80 19.17 3.86 9.71
CA PRO A 80 18.37 4.80 8.96
C PRO A 80 18.28 6.11 9.74
N GLN A 81 18.46 7.23 9.05
CA GLN A 81 18.27 8.56 9.59
C GLN A 81 16.78 8.93 9.64
N TYR A 82 16.05 8.58 8.58
CA TYR A 82 14.62 8.87 8.46
C TYR A 82 13.80 7.59 8.42
N ILE A 83 12.59 7.65 8.95
CA ILE A 83 11.56 6.63 8.72
C ILE A 83 10.46 7.31 7.93
N ILE A 84 10.14 6.75 6.75
CA ILE A 84 9.01 7.17 5.94
C ILE A 84 7.93 6.13 6.14
N GLN A 85 6.90 6.52 6.89
CA GLN A 85 5.81 5.65 7.24
C GLN A 85 4.61 5.89 6.33
N THR A 86 4.07 4.80 5.79
CA THR A 86 2.76 4.77 5.13
C THR A 86 1.84 3.83 5.91
N GLY A 87 0.56 3.82 5.56
CA GLY A 87 -0.38 2.86 6.12
C GLY A 87 -1.75 2.93 5.45
N HIS A 88 -2.55 1.89 5.66
CA HIS A 88 -3.96 1.83 5.29
C HIS A 88 -4.63 0.62 5.92
N GLN A 89 -5.96 0.68 6.08
CA GLN A 89 -6.76 -0.53 6.22
C GLN A 89 -6.61 -1.34 4.92
N PRO A 90 -6.28 -2.63 4.96
CA PRO A 90 -6.08 -3.41 3.76
C PRO A 90 -7.39 -3.60 3.01
N ALA A 91 -7.27 -3.57 1.69
CA ALA A 91 -8.30 -3.97 0.75
C ALA A 91 -7.61 -4.73 -0.37
N PHE A 92 -8.16 -5.88 -0.75
CA PHE A 92 -7.56 -6.78 -1.74
C PHE A 92 -7.21 -6.05 -3.04
N PHE A 93 -8.16 -5.28 -3.57
CA PHE A 93 -7.97 -4.50 -4.79
C PHE A 93 -8.41 -3.04 -4.58
N HIS A 94 -7.50 -2.21 -4.06
CA HIS A 94 -7.72 -0.77 -3.97
C HIS A 94 -6.51 0.01 -4.50
N PRO A 95 -6.63 0.75 -5.61
CA PRO A 95 -5.52 1.50 -6.19
C PRO A 95 -4.83 2.46 -5.22
N GLY A 96 -5.60 3.04 -4.27
CA GLY A 96 -5.07 3.90 -3.22
C GLY A 96 -4.20 3.18 -2.17
N VAL A 97 -4.32 1.85 -2.04
CA VAL A 97 -3.40 1.03 -1.22
C VAL A 97 -2.13 0.77 -2.00
N TRP A 98 -2.29 0.18 -3.20
CA TRP A 98 -1.17 -0.22 -4.05
C TRP A 98 -0.23 0.94 -4.38
N ILE A 99 -0.79 2.11 -4.67
CA ILE A 99 0.03 3.27 -5.00
C ILE A 99 0.96 3.68 -3.85
N LYS A 100 0.58 3.51 -2.58
CA LYS A 100 1.43 3.86 -1.43
C LYS A 100 2.64 2.95 -1.35
N ASN A 101 2.42 1.64 -1.49
CA ASN A 101 3.50 0.64 -1.46
C ASN A 101 4.46 0.83 -2.64
N ILE A 102 3.91 0.97 -3.86
CA ILE A 102 4.71 1.20 -5.07
C ILE A 102 5.48 2.52 -4.95
N PHE A 103 4.80 3.60 -4.56
CA PHE A 103 5.43 4.90 -4.39
C PHE A 103 6.55 4.87 -3.36
N LEU A 104 6.32 4.29 -2.19
CA LEU A 104 7.33 4.19 -1.14
C LEU A 104 8.54 3.39 -1.63
N ASN A 105 8.31 2.27 -2.33
CA ASN A 105 9.38 1.46 -2.91
C ASN A 105 10.19 2.23 -3.95
N GLU A 106 9.53 2.92 -4.89
CA GLU A 106 10.22 3.72 -5.90
C GLU A 106 10.96 4.92 -5.30
N LEU A 107 10.37 5.55 -4.28
CA LEU A 107 10.98 6.66 -3.56
C LEU A 107 12.31 6.23 -2.92
N LEU A 108 12.34 5.07 -2.27
CA LEU A 108 13.53 4.57 -1.56
C LEU A 108 14.64 4.06 -2.48
N LYS A 109 14.35 3.79 -3.75
CA LYS A 109 15.38 3.50 -4.76
C LYS A 109 16.16 4.75 -5.18
N SER A 110 15.69 5.95 -4.81
CA SER A 110 16.39 7.19 -5.12
C SER A 110 17.67 7.32 -4.29
N PRO A 111 18.84 7.58 -4.91
CA PRO A 111 20.11 7.78 -4.19
C PRO A 111 20.07 8.91 -3.14
N LEU A 112 19.13 9.85 -3.29
CA LEU A 112 18.93 10.95 -2.35
C LEU A 112 18.38 10.48 -0.99
N LEU A 113 17.94 9.22 -0.88
CA LEU A 113 17.23 8.66 0.26
C LEU A 113 17.88 7.39 0.82
N ASP A 114 19.17 7.15 0.55
CA ASP A 114 19.94 5.98 1.02
C ASP A 114 19.95 5.77 2.56
N ARG A 115 19.54 6.80 3.32
CA ARG A 115 19.40 6.75 4.78
C ARG A 115 17.95 6.73 5.26
N CYS A 116 17.00 6.39 4.40
CA CYS A 116 15.59 6.28 4.74
C CYS A 116 15.20 4.81 4.89
N LEU A 117 14.32 4.55 5.86
CA LEU A 117 13.62 3.28 5.99
C LEU A 117 12.14 3.49 5.66
N GLY A 118 11.63 2.77 4.66
CA GLY A 118 10.20 2.68 4.40
C GLY A 118 9.51 1.69 5.32
N ILE A 119 8.39 2.09 5.92
CA ILE A 119 7.55 1.20 6.70
C ILE A 119 6.11 1.36 6.22
N ASN A 120 5.46 0.26 5.86
CA ASN A 120 4.00 0.21 5.73
C ASN A 120 3.42 -0.33 7.04
N ILE A 121 2.66 0.49 7.75
CA ILE A 121 1.99 0.11 8.98
C ILE A 121 0.54 -0.26 8.69
N ILE A 122 0.19 -1.42 9.23
CA ILE A 122 -1.14 -2.02 9.27
C ILE A 122 -1.88 -1.33 10.44
N LEU A 123 -3.03 -0.69 10.17
CA LEU A 123 -3.74 0.19 11.12
C LEU A 123 -5.12 -0.38 11.48
N ASP A 124 -5.39 -0.49 12.78
CA ASP A 124 -6.56 -1.13 13.40
C ASP A 124 -6.47 -2.67 13.47
N ASN A 125 -7.54 -3.39 13.15
CA ASN A 125 -7.57 -4.85 13.15
C ASN A 125 -7.30 -5.44 11.76
N ASP A 126 -7.28 -4.57 10.74
CA ASP A 126 -6.91 -4.85 9.36
C ASP A 126 -7.57 -6.08 8.74
N ILE A 127 -8.76 -6.41 9.25
CA ILE A 127 -9.55 -7.52 8.73
C ILE A 127 -9.90 -7.20 7.29
N CYS A 128 -9.41 -8.04 6.38
CA CYS A 128 -9.75 -7.89 4.97
C CYS A 128 -11.23 -8.27 4.78
N LYS A 129 -12.09 -7.26 4.72
CA LYS A 129 -13.56 -7.45 4.60
C LYS A 129 -13.94 -8.19 3.32
N ASP A 130 -13.25 -7.89 2.23
CA ASP A 130 -13.58 -8.34 0.89
C ASP A 130 -12.33 -8.78 0.13
N LEU A 131 -12.18 -10.10 -0.06
CA LEU A 131 -11.21 -10.69 -1.00
C LEU A 131 -11.89 -10.93 -2.34
N ASN A 132 -12.37 -9.86 -2.95
CA ASN A 132 -13.10 -9.90 -4.20
C ASN A 132 -12.73 -8.74 -5.12
N PHE A 133 -13.13 -8.87 -6.38
CA PHE A 133 -12.90 -7.88 -7.40
C PHE A 133 -14.21 -7.54 -8.11
N SER A 134 -14.55 -6.25 -8.08
CA SER A 134 -15.74 -5.72 -8.74
C SER A 134 -15.40 -5.28 -10.15
N LEU A 135 -16.16 -5.75 -11.13
CA LEU A 135 -15.96 -5.45 -12.54
C LEU A 135 -17.28 -5.17 -13.27
N PRO A 136 -17.25 -4.39 -14.37
CA PRO A 136 -18.41 -4.25 -15.23
C PRO A 136 -18.70 -5.57 -15.95
N ALA A 137 -19.98 -5.93 -16.07
CA ALA A 137 -20.44 -7.09 -16.83
C ALA A 137 -21.77 -6.76 -17.54
N LEU A 138 -22.06 -7.47 -18.63
CA LEU A 138 -23.37 -7.38 -19.29
C LEU A 138 -24.35 -8.36 -18.63
N SER A 139 -25.57 -7.91 -18.37
CA SER A 139 -26.68 -8.80 -18.05
C SER A 139 -27.10 -9.60 -19.30
N PRO A 140 -27.89 -10.68 -19.15
CA PRO A 140 -28.47 -11.38 -20.29
C PRO A 140 -29.34 -10.48 -21.19
N THR A 141 -29.85 -9.37 -20.65
CA THR A 141 -30.65 -8.36 -21.37
C THR A 141 -29.78 -7.27 -22.03
N GLY A 142 -28.45 -7.36 -21.93
CA GLY A 142 -27.51 -6.39 -22.53
C GLY A 142 -27.23 -5.15 -21.69
N ASN A 143 -27.78 -5.03 -20.47
CA ASN A 143 -27.53 -3.87 -19.61
C ASN A 143 -26.22 -4.01 -18.85
N LEU A 144 -25.51 -2.89 -18.65
CA LEU A 144 -24.30 -2.86 -17.83
C LEU A 144 -24.66 -3.00 -16.34
N LYS A 145 -23.98 -3.90 -15.65
CA LYS A 145 -24.09 -4.10 -14.20
C LYS A 145 -22.71 -4.25 -13.57
N LEU A 146 -22.63 -4.04 -12.26
CA LEU A 146 -21.46 -4.42 -11.48
C LEU A 146 -21.57 -5.90 -11.10
N GLU A 147 -20.50 -6.66 -11.32
CA GLU A 147 -20.41 -8.05 -10.90
C GLU A 147 -19.17 -8.25 -10.03
N ILE A 148 -19.30 -9.10 -9.01
CA ILE A 148 -18.25 -9.40 -8.05
C ILE A 148 -17.69 -10.78 -8.35
N VAL A 149 -16.37 -10.87 -8.49
CA VAL A 149 -15.64 -12.13 -8.58
C VAL A 149 -14.87 -12.32 -7.27
N ASN A 150 -15.18 -13.38 -6.53
CA ASN A 150 -14.47 -13.69 -5.29
C ASN A 150 -13.13 -14.36 -5.58
N PHE A 151 -12.08 -13.92 -4.89
CA PHE A 151 -10.74 -14.50 -4.98
C PHE A 151 -10.64 -15.78 -4.16
N LEU A 152 -11.11 -15.75 -2.91
CA LEU A 152 -11.26 -16.94 -2.08
C LEU A 152 -12.69 -17.47 -2.13
N SER A 153 -12.86 -18.76 -1.80
CA SER A 153 -14.20 -19.34 -1.63
C SER A 153 -14.96 -18.57 -0.54
N PRO A 154 -16.27 -18.29 -0.69
CA PRO A 154 -17.09 -17.66 0.35
C PRO A 154 -17.10 -18.44 1.68
N THR A 155 -16.81 -19.73 1.64
CA THR A 155 -16.68 -20.60 2.82
C THR A 155 -15.36 -20.41 3.58
N PHE A 156 -14.42 -19.64 3.03
CA PHE A 156 -13.04 -19.50 3.46
C PHE A 156 -12.72 -18.06 3.87
N VAL A 157 -13.67 -17.35 4.49
CA VAL A 157 -13.47 -15.96 4.95
C VAL A 157 -13.19 -15.95 6.46
N PRO A 158 -11.97 -16.27 6.91
CA PRO A 158 -11.61 -16.00 8.29
C PRO A 158 -11.42 -14.47 8.46
N ASN A 159 -11.84 -13.92 9.60
CA ASN A 159 -11.61 -12.50 9.96
C ASN A 159 -10.12 -12.25 10.30
N LEU A 160 -9.23 -12.55 9.37
CA LEU A 160 -7.78 -12.36 9.52
C LEU A 160 -7.36 -11.00 8.98
N PRO A 161 -6.30 -10.41 9.56
CA PRO A 161 -5.52 -9.38 8.90
C PRO A 161 -5.09 -9.84 7.49
N PHE A 162 -5.06 -8.91 6.53
CA PHE A 162 -4.73 -9.24 5.14
C PHE A 162 -3.39 -9.98 4.99
N GLU A 163 -2.38 -9.59 5.75
CA GLU A 163 -1.02 -10.14 5.74
C GLU A 163 -0.90 -11.53 6.36
N GLU A 164 -1.94 -11.98 7.07
CA GLU A 164 -2.00 -13.34 7.64
C GLU A 164 -2.69 -14.33 6.70
N TYR A 165 -3.29 -13.86 5.59
CA TYR A 165 -3.77 -14.78 4.57
C TYR A 165 -2.59 -15.53 3.93
N PRO A 166 -2.71 -16.86 3.74
CA PRO A 166 -1.66 -17.62 3.09
C PRO A 166 -1.47 -17.14 1.66
N CYS A 167 -0.23 -17.20 1.18
CA CYS A 167 0.08 -16.90 -0.21
C CYS A 167 -0.78 -17.79 -1.12
N PRO A 168 -1.58 -17.21 -2.04
CA PRO A 168 -2.48 -17.98 -2.88
C PRO A 168 -1.71 -18.88 -3.85
N SER A 169 -2.24 -20.08 -4.11
CA SER A 169 -1.65 -20.98 -5.10
C SER A 169 -1.75 -20.39 -6.51
N LEU A 170 -0.80 -20.76 -7.38
CA LEU A 170 -0.83 -20.34 -8.78
C LEU A 170 -2.12 -20.78 -9.51
N GLU A 171 -2.67 -21.94 -9.13
CA GLU A 171 -3.94 -22.43 -9.65
C GLU A 171 -5.11 -21.49 -9.30
N LEU A 172 -5.17 -21.04 -8.04
CA LEU A 172 -6.20 -20.12 -7.58
C LEU A 172 -6.11 -18.78 -8.33
N ILE A 173 -4.90 -18.23 -8.46
CA ILE A 173 -4.63 -17.01 -9.22
C ILE A 173 -5.07 -17.17 -10.68
N THR A 174 -4.71 -18.30 -11.31
CA THR A 174 -5.04 -18.59 -12.71
C THR A 174 -6.56 -18.70 -12.92
N LYS A 175 -7.25 -19.40 -12.01
CA LYS A 175 -8.72 -19.52 -12.04
C LYS A 175 -9.38 -18.14 -11.92
N PHE A 176 -8.93 -17.32 -10.97
CA PHE A 176 -9.45 -15.98 -10.74
C PHE A 176 -9.28 -15.08 -11.98
N ASN A 177 -8.09 -15.06 -12.57
CA ASN A 177 -7.81 -14.28 -13.78
C ASN A 177 -8.64 -14.75 -14.98
N ARG A 178 -8.85 -16.06 -15.13
CA ARG A 178 -9.73 -16.63 -16.15
C ARG A 178 -11.18 -16.18 -15.95
N ASP A 179 -11.65 -16.17 -14.70
CA ASP A 179 -13.01 -15.75 -14.35
C ASP A 179 -13.26 -14.26 -14.61
N ILE A 180 -12.27 -13.40 -14.37
CA ILE A 180 -12.29 -11.98 -14.72
C ILE A 180 -12.34 -11.81 -16.24
N THR A 181 -11.40 -12.45 -16.95
CA THR A 181 -11.28 -12.34 -18.41
C THR A 181 -12.56 -12.79 -19.11
N ARG A 182 -13.16 -13.89 -18.66
CA ARG A 182 -14.42 -14.42 -19.21
C ARG A 182 -15.57 -13.41 -19.11
N ARG A 183 -15.67 -12.66 -18.00
CA ARG A 183 -16.74 -11.69 -17.76
C ARG A 183 -16.54 -10.37 -18.50
N LEU A 184 -15.28 -9.98 -18.71
CA LEU A 184 -14.94 -8.76 -19.45
C LEU A 184 -14.98 -8.96 -20.98
N LYS A 185 -14.75 -10.17 -21.48
CA LYS A 185 -14.70 -10.45 -22.92
C LYS A 185 -15.92 -9.95 -23.73
N PRO A 186 -17.17 -10.11 -23.26
CA PRO A 186 -18.35 -9.58 -23.97
C PRO A 186 -18.32 -8.05 -24.16
N LEU A 187 -17.67 -7.32 -23.24
CA LEU A 187 -17.56 -5.86 -23.28
C LEU A 187 -16.51 -5.35 -24.28
N GLU A 188 -15.75 -6.22 -24.96
CA GLU A 188 -14.85 -5.79 -26.04
C GLU A 188 -15.61 -5.16 -27.22
N SER A 189 -16.90 -5.49 -27.38
CA SER A 189 -17.80 -4.85 -28.33
C SER A 189 -18.02 -3.36 -28.03
N GLU A 190 -18.11 -3.01 -26.75
CA GLU A 190 -18.29 -1.63 -26.25
C GLU A 190 -16.96 -0.88 -26.13
N ASN A 191 -15.91 -1.58 -25.70
CA ASN A 191 -14.57 -1.02 -25.53
C ASN A 191 -13.50 -2.07 -25.87
N LYS A 192 -12.92 -1.95 -27.06
CA LYS A 192 -11.89 -2.85 -27.59
C LYS A 192 -10.64 -2.96 -26.71
N ASP A 193 -10.40 -1.98 -25.85
CA ASP A 193 -9.25 -1.95 -24.95
C ASP A 193 -9.59 -2.39 -23.52
N ILE A 194 -10.83 -2.81 -23.24
CA ILE A 194 -11.24 -3.15 -21.87
C ILE A 194 -10.35 -4.23 -21.25
N LEU A 195 -10.06 -5.31 -21.98
CA LEU A 195 -9.15 -6.35 -21.48
C LEU A 195 -7.72 -5.83 -21.29
N LYS A 196 -7.25 -4.89 -22.11
CA LYS A 196 -5.90 -4.31 -21.96
C LYS A 196 -5.79 -3.48 -20.68
N ASN A 197 -6.89 -2.86 -20.24
CA ASN A 197 -6.92 -2.12 -18.97
C ASN A 197 -6.73 -3.03 -17.76
N PHE A 198 -7.11 -4.32 -17.86
CA PHE A 198 -7.01 -5.29 -16.77
C PHE A 198 -5.84 -6.30 -16.92
N LYS A 199 -5.08 -6.27 -18.03
CA LYS A 199 -3.92 -7.15 -18.29
C LYS A 199 -2.61 -6.72 -17.60
N LYS A 200 -2.55 -5.53 -17.02
CA LYS A 200 -1.32 -4.94 -16.42
C LYS A 200 -1.30 -5.00 -14.88
N PHE A 201 -2.15 -5.83 -14.28
CA PHE A 201 -2.15 -6.05 -12.84
C PHE A 201 -1.54 -7.42 -12.53
#